data_AF-G0S5B7-F1
#
_entry.id   AF-G0S5B7-F1
#
_cell.length_a   1.000
_cell.length_b   1.000
_cell.length_c   1.000
_cell.angle_alpha   90.00
_cell.angle_beta   90.00
_cell.angle_gamma   90.00
#
_symmetry.space_group_name_H-M   'P 1'
#
loop_
_entity.id
_entity.type
_entity.pdbx_description
1 polymer ?
#
loop_
_entity_poly.entity_id
_entity_poly.type
_entity_poly.pdbx_seq_one_letter_code
_entity_poly.pdbx_strand_id
1 'polypeptide(L)'
;MTVPTATLRLSYPLYALDFDPTSRDAKRLVVAGGGGSSTKSGIGNKLTVLALDDEAKEIQISAEIDLSREEDAVSSLAVESRPVKGKDGKGEIVRIYAGVNSSLESIKKGKNEHLRVFDATLSHKTASSSDEKDSEKKQFQGKITESSRTTLFSARDPDAYQRLLRISPPLAAAATGTTGPSSRDSQIALFDLPSPTQINPNLRGTLELAKEATDMDMLRVSDSQHRLVYVDERDMYLVAISEDGHVSSPRCVFSMPIDTAAGQTVRPTFRCVRFLTETFVLAVANLPRGGGAILQGFRLPTNLSAAAGENEGEAKARLAISAKLPKHVARATNLAVRGLTPSKGKVGDAQFVVAVSGQDSSVLVYTLEHTTLVQADVCLVSQLRRVVDWREVHQGPISGLAFSYIAPPSEKEEEETPVLRLASIGSMGNTVVVHTLPLRPHPSSKPKQKRYILGLRSSPVIAPTQMIVVTAIVFALLALFLQGAMEVKGLTRPVLGARQVVPESWLGREVWREIEQHQKGKRYYKGDSLWDRYQAAVEYQRDHGQNAVVLKAGGKESDEEGVDIDVVTSGTAEGESTGKQWDELAPAQREAWKERLKRAGQWSEEMGEAVLKGVLFGEIAGVVRGLVR
;
A
#
# COMPACT_ATOMS: atom_id res chain seq x y z
N MET A 1 13.33 14.98 -12.70
CA MET A 1 12.77 16.35 -12.62
C MET A 1 12.92 16.78 -11.18
N THR A 2 13.69 17.84 -10.92
CA THR A 2 13.87 18.41 -9.59
C THR A 2 12.63 19.24 -9.24
N VAL A 3 12.06 19.02 -8.06
CA VAL A 3 10.88 19.76 -7.59
C VAL A 3 11.38 21.02 -6.87
N PRO A 4 10.96 22.23 -7.28
CA PRO A 4 11.32 23.46 -6.58
C PRO A 4 10.94 23.38 -5.10
N THR A 5 11.86 23.78 -4.24
CA THR A 5 11.75 23.63 -2.79
C THR A 5 12.24 24.89 -2.10
N ALA A 6 11.42 25.43 -1.20
CA ALA A 6 11.77 26.56 -0.35
C ALA A 6 11.80 26.12 1.12
N THR A 7 12.71 26.66 1.92
CA THR A 7 12.88 26.30 3.33
C THR A 7 13.03 27.56 4.18
N LEU A 8 12.36 27.58 5.33
CA LEU A 8 12.48 28.64 6.33
C LEU A 8 12.61 28.04 7.72
N ARG A 9 13.49 28.62 8.54
CA ARG A 9 13.61 28.30 9.96
C ARG A 9 12.98 29.40 10.80
N LEU A 10 12.07 29.02 11.69
CA LEU A 10 11.40 29.90 12.63
C LEU A 10 12.04 29.84 14.02
N SER A 11 11.66 30.78 14.88
CA SER A 11 12.22 30.92 16.23
C SER A 11 11.60 29.97 17.26
N TYR A 12 10.60 29.16 16.86
CA TYR A 12 9.82 28.32 17.77
C TYR A 12 9.45 26.96 17.13
N PRO A 13 9.22 25.91 17.94
CA PRO A 13 8.78 24.60 17.45
C PRO A 13 7.40 24.67 16.79
N LEU A 14 7.22 23.91 15.71
CA LEU A 14 5.99 23.92 14.91
C LEU A 14 5.20 22.63 15.10
N TYR A 15 3.90 22.75 15.37
CA TYR A 15 3.01 21.60 15.59
C TYR A 15 1.81 21.57 14.65
N ALA A 16 1.41 22.72 14.11
CA ALA A 16 0.29 22.80 13.20
C ALA A 16 0.57 23.72 12.01
N LEU A 17 -0.01 23.38 10.87
CA LEU A 17 -0.02 24.19 9.67
C LEU A 17 -1.31 23.99 8.89
N ASP A 18 -1.68 24.98 8.09
CA ASP A 18 -2.68 24.85 7.04
C ASP A 18 -2.50 25.97 6.00
N PHE A 19 -2.86 25.70 4.75
CA PHE A 19 -2.82 26.73 3.70
C PHE A 19 -4.05 27.63 3.78
N ASP A 20 -3.91 28.88 3.34
CA ASP A 20 -5.05 29.75 3.12
C ASP A 20 -5.82 29.31 1.85
N PRO A 21 -7.01 28.72 1.98
CA PRO A 21 -7.86 28.34 0.85
C PRO A 21 -8.38 29.52 0.02
N THR A 22 -8.37 30.74 0.56
CA THR A 22 -8.81 31.94 -0.17
C THR A 22 -7.70 32.53 -1.03
N SER A 23 -6.44 32.15 -0.76
CA SER A 23 -5.29 32.55 -1.57
C SER A 23 -5.37 31.92 -2.96
N ARG A 24 -5.71 32.72 -3.97
CA ARG A 24 -5.80 32.28 -5.37
C ARG A 24 -4.53 31.58 -5.86
N ASP A 25 -3.38 32.13 -5.48
CA ASP A 25 -2.09 31.63 -5.94
C ASP A 25 -1.54 30.50 -5.08
N ALA A 26 -2.26 30.05 -4.04
CA ALA A 26 -1.78 29.04 -3.08
C ALA A 26 -0.46 29.44 -2.36
N LYS A 27 -0.20 30.75 -2.21
CA LYS A 27 1.07 31.29 -1.69
C LYS A 27 1.06 31.57 -0.19
N ARG A 28 -0.11 31.57 0.46
CA ARG A 28 -0.24 31.89 1.88
C ARG A 28 -0.37 30.62 2.71
N LEU A 29 0.53 30.46 3.67
CA LEU A 29 0.61 29.32 4.59
C LEU A 29 0.56 29.84 6.02
N VAL A 30 -0.26 29.23 6.88
CA VAL A 30 -0.30 29.55 8.30
C VAL A 30 0.40 28.43 9.05
N VAL A 31 1.31 28.78 9.96
CA VAL A 31 2.00 27.84 10.86
C VAL A 31 1.89 28.32 12.30
N ALA A 32 1.88 27.37 13.22
CA ALA A 32 1.76 27.68 14.64
C ALA A 32 2.41 26.61 15.53
N GLY A 33 2.77 27.01 16.74
CA GLY A 33 3.35 26.14 17.75
C GLY A 33 3.94 26.94 18.92
N GLY A 34 4.96 26.40 19.57
CA GLY A 34 5.56 27.05 20.73
C GLY A 34 6.34 26.12 21.65
N GLY A 35 6.87 26.70 22.72
CA GLY A 35 7.52 25.97 23.81
C GLY A 35 6.53 25.40 24.83
N GLY A 36 5.27 25.87 24.84
CA GLY A 36 4.28 25.52 25.86
C GLY A 36 4.56 26.13 27.23
N SER A 37 3.55 26.10 28.12
CA SER A 37 3.56 26.78 29.42
C SER A 37 4.57 26.23 30.43
N SER A 38 5.02 24.99 30.24
CA SER A 38 5.85 24.25 31.20
C SER A 38 7.35 24.35 30.93
N THR A 39 7.78 24.95 29.81
CA THR A 39 9.20 24.99 29.47
C THR A 39 9.90 26.21 30.06
N LYS A 40 10.94 25.97 30.87
CA LYS A 40 11.96 26.96 31.28
C LYS A 40 12.83 27.46 30.10
N SER A 41 12.45 27.11 28.86
CA SER A 41 13.21 27.36 27.63
C SER A 41 13.21 28.84 27.23
N GLY A 42 12.22 29.60 27.69
CA GLY A 42 12.01 31.00 27.28
C GLY A 42 11.43 31.15 25.86
N ILE A 43 11.14 30.05 25.16
CA ILE A 43 10.58 30.06 23.81
C ILE A 43 9.08 30.36 23.88
N GLY A 44 8.65 31.45 23.23
CA GLY A 44 7.25 31.86 23.19
C GLY A 44 6.37 30.97 22.33
N ASN A 45 5.07 31.01 22.60
CA ASN A 45 4.03 30.42 21.74
C ASN A 45 3.68 31.41 20.65
N LYS A 46 3.59 30.97 19.39
CA LYS A 46 3.40 31.89 18.26
C LYS A 46 2.51 31.30 17.17
N LEU A 47 1.91 32.23 16.42
CA LEU A 47 1.23 31.97 15.17
C LEU A 47 1.79 32.90 14.10
N THR A 48 2.20 32.33 12.96
CA THR A 48 2.84 33.06 11.87
C THR A 48 2.13 32.78 10.54
N VAL A 49 1.83 33.85 9.80
CA VAL A 49 1.39 33.77 8.39
C VAL A 49 2.61 33.97 7.50
N LEU A 50 2.85 33.00 6.64
CA LEU A 50 3.95 32.96 5.68
C LEU A 50 3.42 33.20 4.27
N ALA A 51 4.20 33.91 3.46
CA ALA A 51 3.98 34.07 2.04
C ALA A 51 5.16 33.49 1.27
N LEU A 52 4.86 32.73 0.20
CA LEU A 52 5.86 32.37 -0.79
C LEU A 52 6.03 33.51 -1.80
N ASP A 53 7.27 33.70 -2.25
CA ASP A 53 7.57 34.56 -3.38
C ASP A 53 6.98 34.01 -4.70
N ASP A 54 7.01 34.83 -5.75
CA ASP A 54 6.42 34.47 -7.04
C ASP A 54 7.13 33.29 -7.71
N GLU A 55 8.44 33.16 -7.48
CA GLU A 55 9.25 32.06 -8.00
C GLU A 55 9.21 30.79 -7.12
N ALA A 56 8.53 30.85 -5.97
CA ALA A 56 8.46 29.79 -4.96
C ALA A 56 9.84 29.27 -4.51
N LYS A 57 10.83 30.17 -4.43
CA LYS A 57 12.19 29.91 -3.95
C LYS A 57 12.37 30.33 -2.49
N GLU A 58 11.63 31.34 -2.05
CA GLU A 58 11.76 31.92 -0.72
C GLU A 58 10.43 31.94 0.02
N ILE A 59 10.51 31.80 1.34
CA ILE A 59 9.36 31.91 2.24
C ILE A 59 9.60 33.12 3.14
N GLN A 60 8.66 34.04 3.16
CA GLN A 60 8.72 35.28 3.92
C GLN A 60 7.64 35.32 5.00
N ILE A 61 7.98 35.90 6.15
CA ILE A 61 7.02 36.15 7.23
C ILE A 61 6.18 37.36 6.86
N SER A 62 4.87 37.17 6.74
CA SER A 62 3.90 38.22 6.41
C SER A 62 3.26 38.83 7.65
N ALA A 63 3.00 38.03 8.67
CA ALA A 63 2.44 38.49 9.93
C ALA A 63 2.78 37.47 11.03
N GLU A 64 2.93 37.95 12.26
CA GLU A 64 3.20 37.11 13.42
C GLU A 64 2.48 37.69 14.64
N ILE A 65 2.01 36.80 15.52
CA ILE A 65 1.50 37.16 16.85
C ILE A 65 2.14 36.26 17.89
N ASP A 66 2.65 36.89 18.95
CA ASP A 66 3.07 36.20 20.17
C ASP A 66 1.83 35.91 21.03
N LEU A 67 1.70 34.66 21.45
CA LEU A 67 0.70 34.20 22.40
C LEU A 67 1.29 34.21 23.82
N SER A 68 0.43 34.13 24.82
CA SER A 68 0.86 34.08 26.23
C SER A 68 1.78 32.89 26.48
N ARG A 69 2.80 33.12 27.32
CA ARG A 69 3.78 32.11 27.71
C ARG A 69 3.28 31.20 28.82
N GLU A 70 2.23 31.62 29.50
CA GLU A 70 1.55 30.90 30.58
C GLU A 70 0.56 29.86 30.05
N GLU A 71 0.24 29.94 28.76
CA GLU A 71 -0.67 29.05 28.04
C GLU A 71 0.09 27.96 27.29
N ASP A 72 -0.62 26.93 26.85
CA ASP A 72 0.00 25.83 26.10
C ASP A 72 0.38 26.26 24.67
N ALA A 73 1.22 25.47 24.02
CA ALA A 73 1.55 25.66 22.62
C ALA A 73 0.33 25.39 21.73
N VAL A 74 0.32 25.99 20.53
CA VAL A 74 -0.71 25.69 19.54
C VAL A 74 -0.56 24.24 19.07
N SER A 75 -1.59 23.43 19.25
CA SER A 75 -1.55 21.97 19.01
C SER A 75 -2.27 21.53 17.75
N SER A 76 -3.26 22.31 17.29
CA SER A 76 -4.04 22.06 16.08
C SER A 76 -4.44 23.38 15.43
N LEU A 77 -4.59 23.38 14.11
CA LEU A 77 -4.88 24.58 13.32
C LEU A 77 -5.73 24.22 12.09
N ALA A 78 -6.60 25.14 11.70
CA ALA A 78 -7.34 25.07 10.44
C ALA A 78 -7.69 26.49 9.95
N VAL A 79 -7.70 26.70 8.63
CA VAL A 79 -7.95 28.02 8.02
C VAL A 79 -9.26 28.01 7.23
N GLU A 80 -10.04 29.08 7.35
CA GLU A 80 -11.38 29.13 6.75
C GLU A 80 -11.37 29.29 5.23
N SER A 81 -12.18 28.47 4.53
CA SER A 81 -12.33 28.49 3.06
C SER A 81 -13.25 29.55 2.49
N ARG A 82 -13.89 30.37 3.32
CA ARG A 82 -14.79 31.43 2.87
C ARG A 82 -14.04 32.77 2.86
N PRO A 83 -14.16 33.58 1.79
CA PRO A 83 -13.65 34.93 1.80
C PRO A 83 -14.31 35.72 2.93
N VAL A 84 -13.53 36.13 3.93
CA VAL A 84 -13.98 37.06 4.96
C VAL A 84 -13.58 38.45 4.49
N LYS A 85 -14.57 39.30 4.17
CA LYS A 85 -14.31 40.70 3.84
C LYS A 85 -14.07 41.48 5.13
N GLY A 86 -13.11 42.41 5.09
CA GLY A 86 -12.90 43.37 6.17
C GLY A 86 -14.13 44.24 6.44
N LYS A 87 -14.18 44.88 7.62
CA LYS A 87 -15.26 45.80 8.02
C LYS A 87 -15.49 46.92 6.99
N ASP A 88 -14.45 47.34 6.28
CA ASP A 88 -14.50 48.41 5.28
C ASP A 88 -14.76 47.89 3.85
N GLY A 89 -15.03 46.59 3.67
CA GLY A 89 -15.19 45.94 2.37
C GLY A 89 -13.91 45.84 1.54
N LYS A 90 -12.77 46.31 2.07
CA LYS A 90 -11.43 46.29 1.47
C LYS A 90 -10.52 45.33 2.25
N GLY A 91 -9.72 44.53 1.52
CA GLY A 91 -8.78 43.57 2.08
C GLY A 91 -9.39 42.19 2.36
N GLU A 92 -8.56 41.16 2.19
CA GLU A 92 -8.88 39.78 2.55
C GLU A 92 -8.48 39.52 4.00
N ILE A 93 -9.40 38.97 4.79
CA ILE A 93 -9.10 38.46 6.12
C ILE A 93 -8.90 36.96 6.03
N VAL A 94 -7.74 36.50 6.49
CA VAL A 94 -7.49 35.08 6.70
C VAL A 94 -7.93 34.73 8.11
N ARG A 95 -9.04 33.99 8.22
CA ARG A 95 -9.56 33.52 9.51
C ARG A 95 -8.97 32.18 9.88
N ILE A 96 -8.43 32.10 11.08
CA ILE A 96 -7.64 30.97 11.57
C ILE A 96 -8.26 30.48 12.87
N TYR A 97 -8.46 29.17 12.98
CA TYR A 97 -8.90 28.51 14.19
C TYR A 97 -7.75 27.68 14.75
N ALA A 98 -7.50 27.81 16.04
CA ALA A 98 -6.38 27.15 16.69
C ALA A 98 -6.78 26.52 18.03
N GLY A 99 -6.24 25.34 18.31
CA GLY A 99 -6.30 24.70 19.62
C GLY A 99 -5.14 25.16 20.48
N VAL A 100 -5.43 25.86 21.57
CA VAL A 100 -4.47 26.41 22.52
C VAL A 100 -5.04 26.35 23.93
N ASN A 101 -4.65 25.35 24.70
CA ASN A 101 -5.10 25.20 26.07
C ASN A 101 -4.78 26.46 26.92
N SER A 102 -5.71 26.81 27.80
CA SER A 102 -5.51 27.88 28.78
C SER A 102 -4.40 27.53 29.77
N SER A 103 -3.99 28.49 30.61
CA SER A 103 -3.01 28.22 31.66
C SER A 103 -3.45 27.11 32.60
N LEU A 104 -2.49 26.38 33.18
CA LEU A 104 -2.77 25.29 34.12
C LEU A 104 -3.64 25.75 35.30
N GLU A 105 -3.47 27.01 35.74
CA GLU A 105 -4.31 27.61 36.79
C GLU A 105 -5.77 27.78 36.36
N SER A 106 -6.01 28.18 35.11
CA SER A 106 -7.35 28.34 34.55
C SER A 106 -8.02 26.98 34.34
N ILE A 107 -7.26 26.00 33.84
CA ILE A 107 -7.71 24.61 33.67
C ILE A 107 -8.14 24.01 35.02
N LYS A 108 -7.33 24.18 36.08
CA LYS A 108 -7.67 23.74 37.44
C LYS A 108 -8.94 24.39 38.00
N LYS A 109 -9.28 25.60 37.53
CA LYS A 109 -10.53 26.29 37.87
C LYS A 109 -11.71 25.86 36.99
N GLY A 110 -11.53 24.86 36.13
CA GLY A 110 -12.54 24.35 35.22
C GLY A 110 -12.80 25.25 34.01
N LYS A 111 -11.89 26.19 33.70
CA LYS A 111 -12.01 27.11 32.56
C LYS A 111 -10.88 26.85 31.56
N ASN A 112 -11.19 26.18 30.46
CA ASN A 112 -10.25 25.94 29.37
C ASN A 112 -10.79 26.50 28.05
N GLU A 113 -10.49 27.77 27.76
CA GLU A 113 -10.88 28.44 26.52
C GLU A 113 -9.95 28.04 25.37
N HIS A 114 -9.97 26.74 25.05
CA HIS A 114 -8.97 26.09 24.21
C HIS A 114 -9.13 26.39 22.72
N LEU A 115 -10.35 26.66 22.23
CA LEU A 115 -10.55 27.01 20.83
C LEU A 115 -10.41 28.52 20.68
N ARG A 116 -9.47 28.96 19.85
CA ARG A 116 -9.23 30.38 19.55
C ARG A 116 -9.47 30.68 18.09
N VAL A 117 -10.02 31.85 17.84
CA VAL A 117 -10.23 32.40 16.50
C VAL A 117 -9.35 33.63 16.34
N PHE A 118 -8.55 33.64 15.28
CA PHE A 118 -7.70 34.76 14.89
C PHE A 118 -8.11 35.26 13.52
N ASP A 119 -8.05 36.57 13.32
CA ASP A 119 -8.21 37.22 12.04
C ASP A 119 -6.88 37.88 11.65
N ALA A 120 -6.34 37.48 10.50
CA ALA A 120 -5.15 38.11 9.92
C ALA A 120 -5.56 39.04 8.78
N THR A 121 -5.34 40.34 8.95
CA THR A 121 -5.50 41.35 7.90
C THR A 121 -4.17 41.52 7.17
N LEU A 122 -4.16 41.18 5.88
CA LEU A 122 -2.97 41.29 5.04
C LEU A 122 -3.13 42.47 4.10
N SER A 123 -2.17 43.41 4.12
CA SER A 123 -2.16 44.55 3.20
C SER A 123 -1.06 44.36 2.15
N HIS A 124 -1.40 44.58 0.88
CA HIS A 124 -0.40 44.77 -0.17
C HIS A 124 -0.05 46.26 -0.18
N LYS A 125 1.09 46.65 0.42
CA LYS A 125 1.63 47.98 0.12
C LYS A 125 2.22 47.96 -1.29
N THR A 126 1.53 48.58 -2.24
CA THR A 126 2.20 49.15 -3.40
C THR A 126 3.09 50.28 -2.88
N ALA A 127 4.39 50.25 -3.21
CA ALA A 127 5.32 51.31 -2.85
C ALA A 127 4.81 52.64 -3.43
N SER A 128 4.24 53.49 -2.57
CA SER A 128 3.85 54.85 -2.90
C SER A 128 4.35 55.78 -1.80
N SER A 129 5.63 56.14 -1.86
CA SER A 129 6.19 57.46 -1.52
C SER A 129 7.72 57.39 -1.56
N SER A 130 8.25 58.01 -2.60
CA SER A 130 9.50 58.79 -2.68
C SER A 130 10.41 58.84 -1.45
N ASP A 131 11.15 57.78 -1.16
CA ASP A 131 12.47 57.88 -0.54
C ASP A 131 13.37 56.76 -1.11
N GLU A 132 14.12 57.12 -2.16
CA GLU A 132 15.19 56.30 -2.73
C GLU A 132 16.35 56.25 -1.73
N LYS A 133 16.32 55.29 -0.79
CA LYS A 133 17.56 54.75 -0.19
C LYS A 133 17.48 53.40 0.53
N ASP A 134 16.33 52.74 0.65
CA ASP A 134 16.25 51.35 1.14
C ASP A 134 15.47 50.46 0.17
N SER A 135 16.11 50.09 -0.92
CA SER A 135 15.59 49.15 -1.92
C SER A 135 16.01 47.71 -1.63
N GLU A 136 15.84 47.22 -0.40
CA GLU A 136 15.96 45.80 -0.08
C GLU A 136 14.82 45.33 0.87
N LYS A 137 14.02 44.37 0.37
CA LYS A 137 12.90 43.64 1.01
C LYS A 137 11.53 44.33 0.95
N LYS A 138 10.74 43.96 -0.07
CA LYS A 138 9.27 44.03 -0.02
C LYS A 138 8.76 43.17 1.15
N GLN A 139 8.65 43.74 2.34
CA GLN A 139 8.15 43.03 3.51
C GLN A 139 6.62 43.05 3.47
N PHE A 140 5.99 41.88 3.37
CA PHE A 140 4.55 41.75 3.62
C PHE A 140 4.28 42.21 5.06
N GLN A 141 3.53 43.30 5.24
CA GLN A 141 3.09 43.77 6.56
C GLN A 141 1.61 43.43 6.71
N GLY A 142 1.35 42.36 7.45
CA GLY A 142 0.03 41.99 7.95
C GLY A 142 -0.05 42.10 9.47
N LYS A 143 -1.27 42.16 9.99
CA LYS A 143 -1.55 42.15 11.43
C LYS A 143 -2.47 40.98 11.76
N ILE A 144 -2.13 40.24 12.81
CA ILE A 144 -2.97 39.16 13.35
C ILE A 144 -3.60 39.68 14.64
N THR A 145 -4.90 39.47 14.79
CA THR A 145 -5.63 39.80 16.01
C THR A 145 -6.45 38.60 16.45
N GLU A 146 -6.48 38.36 17.77
CA GLU A 146 -7.39 37.37 18.33
C GLU A 146 -8.81 37.94 18.39
N SER A 147 -9.76 37.20 17.81
CA SER A 147 -11.16 37.61 17.66
C SER A 147 -12.05 37.02 18.76
N SER A 148 -11.82 35.75 19.15
CA SER A 148 -12.58 35.09 20.21
C SER A 148 -11.88 33.88 20.80
N ARG A 149 -12.30 33.49 22.00
CA ARG A 149 -11.95 32.23 22.66
C ARG A 149 -13.21 31.48 23.09
N THR A 150 -13.19 30.16 23.04
CA THR A 150 -14.36 29.33 23.37
C THR A 150 -13.94 28.02 24.01
N THR A 151 -14.72 27.56 24.99
CA THR A 151 -14.60 26.22 25.58
C THR A 151 -15.60 25.32 24.88
N LEU A 152 -15.14 24.25 24.23
CA LEU A 152 -16.01 23.28 23.56
C LEU A 152 -16.15 21.97 24.33
N PHE A 153 -15.11 21.57 25.07
CA PHE A 153 -15.09 20.32 25.80
C PHE A 153 -15.56 20.51 27.24
N SER A 154 -16.25 19.49 27.75
CA SER A 154 -16.60 19.38 29.18
C SER A 154 -15.57 18.55 29.96
N ALA A 155 -14.62 17.93 29.25
CA ALA A 155 -13.54 17.13 29.80
C ALA A 155 -12.79 17.86 30.93
N ARG A 156 -12.60 17.17 32.05
CA ARG A 156 -11.94 17.72 33.24
C ARG A 156 -10.51 17.21 33.42
N ASP A 157 -10.08 16.32 32.53
CA ASP A 157 -8.72 15.80 32.51
C ASP A 157 -7.72 16.94 32.31
N PRO A 158 -6.86 17.24 33.31
CA PRO A 158 -5.87 18.30 33.18
C PRO A 158 -4.80 18.01 32.12
N ASP A 159 -4.65 16.74 31.73
CA ASP A 159 -3.72 16.31 30.69
C ASP A 159 -4.35 16.30 29.29
N ALA A 160 -5.65 16.64 29.19
CA ALA A 160 -6.35 16.74 27.93
C ALA A 160 -6.07 18.06 27.21
N TYR A 161 -5.88 17.96 25.89
CA TYR A 161 -5.66 19.10 25.01
C TYR A 161 -6.44 18.92 23.71
N GLN A 162 -6.64 20.02 22.96
CA GLN A 162 -7.26 19.93 21.64
C GLN A 162 -6.27 19.34 20.63
N ARG A 163 -6.40 18.05 20.33
CA ARG A 163 -5.48 17.34 19.43
C ARG A 163 -5.80 17.56 17.95
N LEU A 164 -7.09 17.52 17.59
CA LEU A 164 -7.53 17.53 16.21
C LEU A 164 -8.51 18.69 15.97
N LEU A 165 -8.43 19.27 14.78
CA LEU A 165 -9.34 20.32 14.31
C LEU A 165 -9.57 20.16 12.81
N ARG A 166 -10.83 20.12 12.40
CA ARG A 166 -11.25 20.03 10.98
C ARG A 166 -12.39 20.99 10.73
N ILE A 167 -12.31 21.68 9.60
CA ILE A 167 -13.31 22.67 9.19
C ILE A 167 -13.91 22.22 7.86
N SER A 168 -15.24 22.22 7.80
CA SER A 168 -16.01 22.02 6.57
C SER A 168 -17.20 22.98 6.62
N PRO A 169 -17.03 24.25 6.19
CA PRO A 169 -17.99 25.31 6.46
C PRO A 169 -19.43 24.95 6.03
N PRO A 170 -20.44 25.35 6.81
CA PRO A 170 -20.35 26.21 7.99
C PRO A 170 -19.98 25.50 9.31
N LEU A 171 -19.69 24.19 9.27
CA LEU A 171 -19.45 23.38 10.47
C LEU A 171 -17.94 23.12 10.69
N ALA A 172 -17.57 22.85 11.93
CA ALA A 172 -16.26 22.35 12.31
C ALA A 172 -16.36 21.27 13.40
N ALA A 173 -15.29 20.49 13.52
CA ALA A 173 -15.12 19.46 14.53
C ALA A 173 -13.78 19.64 15.22
N ALA A 174 -13.75 19.49 16.55
CA ALA A 174 -12.53 19.46 17.35
C ALA A 174 -12.52 18.19 18.23
N ALA A 175 -11.36 17.56 18.41
CA ALA A 175 -11.23 16.38 19.25
C ALA A 175 -10.19 16.57 20.35
N THR A 176 -10.46 16.01 21.51
CA THR A 176 -9.51 15.91 22.62
C THR A 176 -8.45 14.85 22.33
N GLY A 177 -7.23 15.07 22.80
CA GLY A 177 -6.25 14.00 23.05
C GLY A 177 -5.70 14.13 24.46
N THR A 178 -5.08 13.07 24.97
CA THR A 178 -4.42 13.11 26.29
C THR A 178 -2.93 12.83 26.15
N THR A 179 -2.14 13.41 27.05
CA THR A 179 -0.71 13.06 27.20
C THR A 179 -0.47 11.96 28.26
N GLY A 180 -1.50 11.63 29.05
CA GLY A 180 -1.47 10.64 30.11
C GLY A 180 -1.82 9.21 29.67
N PRO A 181 -1.64 8.21 30.55
CA PRO A 181 -1.79 6.79 30.23
C PRO A 181 -3.25 6.31 30.04
N SER A 182 -4.26 7.15 30.30
CA SER A 182 -5.67 6.80 30.08
C SER A 182 -6.49 8.03 29.69
N SER A 183 -7.09 8.03 28.50
CA SER A 183 -8.10 9.04 28.15
C SER A 183 -9.42 8.66 28.84
N ARG A 184 -9.84 9.45 29.83
CA ARG A 184 -11.08 9.18 30.58
C ARG A 184 -12.29 9.92 29.99
N ASP A 185 -12.03 11.00 29.25
CA ASP A 185 -13.05 11.92 28.71
C ASP A 185 -12.77 12.24 27.23
N SER A 186 -12.55 11.21 26.39
CA SER A 186 -12.31 11.45 24.96
C SER A 186 -13.58 11.94 24.26
N GLN A 187 -13.50 13.11 23.64
CA GLN A 187 -14.64 13.80 23.06
C GLN A 187 -14.34 14.32 21.65
N ILE A 188 -15.36 14.33 20.79
CA ILE A 188 -15.39 15.16 19.58
C ILE A 188 -16.51 16.19 19.71
N ALA A 189 -16.15 17.47 19.75
CA ALA A 189 -17.10 18.57 19.74
C ALA A 189 -17.41 18.99 18.29
N LEU A 190 -18.69 19.09 17.96
CA LEU A 190 -19.19 19.65 16.71
C LEU A 190 -19.70 21.07 16.97
N PHE A 191 -19.29 22.02 16.15
CA PHE A 191 -19.62 23.42 16.37
C PHE A 191 -19.77 24.22 15.07
N ASP A 192 -20.61 25.24 15.12
CA ASP A 192 -20.78 26.21 14.04
C ASP A 192 -19.63 27.21 14.02
N LEU A 193 -19.12 27.48 12.82
CA LEU A 193 -18.17 28.55 12.61
C LEU A 193 -18.87 29.91 12.80
N PRO A 194 -18.14 30.93 13.30
CA PRO A 194 -18.57 32.31 13.29
C PRO A 194 -19.23 32.75 11.98
N SER A 195 -20.29 33.55 12.11
CA SER A 195 -21.05 34.16 11.03
C SER A 195 -21.19 35.67 11.27
N PRO A 196 -21.67 36.47 10.30
CA PRO A 196 -21.85 37.91 10.50
C PRO A 196 -22.73 38.28 11.70
N THR A 197 -23.67 37.40 12.07
CA THR A 197 -24.57 37.58 13.22
C THR A 197 -24.04 36.93 14.50
N GLN A 198 -23.00 36.09 14.42
CA GLN A 198 -22.47 35.32 15.53
C GLN A 198 -20.93 35.29 15.51
N ILE A 199 -20.31 36.02 16.43
CA ILE A 199 -18.84 36.22 16.45
C ILE A 199 -18.10 35.01 17.05
N ASN A 200 -18.73 34.30 18.00
CA ASN A 200 -18.12 33.15 18.68
C ASN A 200 -18.56 31.83 18.04
N PRO A 201 -17.66 30.83 17.94
CA PRO A 201 -18.03 29.46 17.63
C PRO A 201 -19.19 28.96 18.51
N ASN A 202 -20.19 28.30 17.93
CA ASN A 202 -21.32 27.76 18.68
C ASN A 202 -21.23 26.25 18.83
N LEU A 203 -21.18 25.73 20.06
CA LEU A 203 -21.22 24.29 20.26
C LEU A 203 -22.59 23.74 19.84
N ARG A 204 -22.62 22.80 18.90
CA ARG A 204 -23.84 22.05 18.55
C ARG A 204 -24.05 20.85 19.46
N GLY A 205 -22.96 20.17 19.80
CA GLY A 205 -22.97 19.00 20.65
C GLY A 205 -21.63 18.29 20.68
N THR A 206 -21.51 17.33 21.57
CA THR A 206 -20.29 16.57 21.81
C THR A 206 -20.58 15.08 21.70
N LEU A 207 -19.70 14.37 21.01
CA LEU A 207 -19.69 12.92 20.92
C LEU A 207 -18.71 12.37 21.97
N GLU A 208 -19.24 11.64 22.94
CA GLU A 208 -18.41 10.89 23.89
C GLU A 208 -17.82 9.66 23.20
N LEU A 209 -16.51 9.48 23.33
CA LEU A 209 -15.77 8.39 22.70
C LEU A 209 -15.28 7.40 23.74
N ALA A 210 -15.43 6.11 23.43
CA ALA A 210 -14.86 5.05 24.25
C ALA A 210 -13.31 5.02 24.20
N LYS A 211 -12.72 5.49 23.10
CA LYS A 211 -11.27 5.61 22.91
C LYS A 211 -10.94 6.94 22.23
N GLU A 212 -9.73 7.44 22.48
CA GLU A 212 -9.23 8.64 21.81
C GLU A 212 -9.25 8.50 20.28
N ALA A 213 -9.77 9.53 19.59
CA ALA A 213 -9.67 9.63 18.15
C ALA A 213 -8.22 9.92 17.74
N THR A 214 -7.58 8.96 17.07
CA THR A 214 -6.20 9.07 16.59
C THR A 214 -6.07 10.10 15.46
N ASP A 215 -7.07 10.15 14.57
CA ASP A 215 -7.24 11.18 13.53
C ASP A 215 -8.72 11.26 13.11
N MET A 216 -9.10 12.37 12.47
CA MET A 216 -10.44 12.59 11.94
C MET A 216 -10.41 13.45 10.69
N ASP A 217 -11.47 13.36 9.89
CA ASP A 217 -11.71 14.25 8.77
C ASP A 217 -13.20 14.53 8.59
N MET A 218 -13.54 15.66 7.96
CA MET A 218 -14.91 16.07 7.76
C MET A 218 -15.14 16.54 6.33
N LEU A 219 -16.25 16.14 5.74
CA LEU A 219 -16.63 16.47 4.37
C LEU A 219 -18.08 16.96 4.34
N ARG A 220 -18.33 18.01 3.56
CA ARG A 220 -19.67 18.45 3.19
C ARG A 220 -20.18 17.60 2.02
N VAL A 221 -21.29 16.88 2.24
CA VAL A 221 -21.94 15.99 1.27
C VAL A 221 -22.89 16.78 0.38
N SER A 222 -23.71 17.65 0.99
CA SER A 222 -24.61 18.57 0.31
C SER A 222 -24.52 19.95 0.96
N ASP A 223 -25.33 20.91 0.50
CA ASP A 223 -25.29 22.25 1.10
C ASP A 223 -25.61 22.28 2.61
N SER A 224 -26.27 21.23 3.10
CA SER A 224 -26.89 21.14 4.40
C SER A 224 -26.45 19.89 5.18
N GLN A 225 -25.79 18.92 4.53
CA GLN A 225 -25.37 17.66 5.14
C GLN A 225 -23.85 17.53 5.20
N HIS A 226 -23.36 17.05 6.34
CA HIS A 226 -21.96 16.76 6.58
C HIS A 226 -21.76 15.31 7.00
N ARG A 227 -20.56 14.81 6.73
CA ARG A 227 -20.09 13.52 7.23
C ARG A 227 -18.76 13.73 7.94
N LEU A 228 -18.65 13.13 9.11
CA LEU A 228 -17.42 13.03 9.89
C LEU A 228 -16.96 11.57 9.84
N VAL A 229 -15.66 11.38 9.57
CA VAL A 229 -14.97 10.11 9.79
C VAL A 229 -13.94 10.32 10.89
N TYR A 230 -13.86 9.38 11.82
CA TYR A 230 -12.75 9.32 12.76
C TYR A 230 -12.27 7.88 12.92
N VAL A 231 -11.02 7.74 13.32
CA VAL A 231 -10.40 6.45 13.63
C VAL A 231 -9.86 6.49 15.05
N ASP A 232 -10.10 5.44 15.82
CA ASP A 232 -9.23 5.13 16.96
C ASP A 232 -8.05 4.28 16.48
N GLU A 233 -7.29 3.65 17.38
CA GLU A 233 -6.16 2.80 16.96
C GLU A 233 -6.57 1.60 16.09
N ARG A 234 -7.80 1.10 16.16
CA ARG A 234 -8.25 -0.17 15.58
C ARG A 234 -9.45 -0.03 14.67
N ASP A 235 -10.34 0.89 14.99
CA ASP A 235 -11.69 0.97 14.46
C ASP A 235 -11.93 2.31 13.75
N MET A 236 -12.64 2.27 12.63
CA MET A 236 -13.08 3.43 11.86
C MET A 236 -14.58 3.64 12.04
N TYR A 237 -14.95 4.88 12.33
CA TYR A 237 -16.31 5.27 12.62
C TYR A 237 -16.79 6.34 11.64
N LEU A 238 -18.07 6.27 11.27
CA LEU A 238 -18.76 7.30 10.51
C LEU A 238 -19.88 7.92 11.34
N VAL A 239 -20.02 9.23 11.19
CA VAL A 239 -21.09 10.03 11.79
C VAL A 239 -21.71 10.87 10.68
N ALA A 240 -23.04 10.80 10.55
CA ALA A 240 -23.82 11.64 9.67
C ALA A 240 -24.37 12.83 10.44
N ILE A 241 -24.32 14.00 9.82
CA ILE A 241 -24.82 15.25 10.39
C ILE A 241 -25.82 15.82 9.38
N SER A 242 -27.09 15.85 9.76
CA SER A 242 -28.20 16.23 8.89
C SER A 242 -28.48 17.73 8.88
N GLU A 243 -29.41 18.12 8.02
CA GLU A 243 -29.76 19.50 7.71
C GLU A 243 -30.34 20.27 8.91
N ASP A 244 -31.11 19.57 9.73
CA ASP A 244 -31.70 20.03 11.00
C ASP A 244 -30.67 20.09 12.14
N GLY A 245 -29.42 19.73 11.88
CA GLY A 245 -28.35 19.69 12.87
C GLY A 245 -28.35 18.43 13.73
N HIS A 246 -29.21 17.44 13.44
CA HIS A 246 -29.17 16.15 14.12
C HIS A 246 -27.87 15.41 13.79
N VAL A 247 -27.26 14.84 14.83
CA VAL A 247 -25.99 14.13 14.75
C VAL A 247 -26.27 12.66 15.04
N SER A 248 -25.98 11.78 14.08
CA SER A 248 -26.17 10.34 14.27
C SER A 248 -25.20 9.79 15.32
N SER A 249 -25.54 8.64 15.92
CA SER A 249 -24.57 7.91 16.72
C SER A 249 -23.36 7.46 15.87
N PRO A 250 -22.14 7.37 16.44
CA PRO A 250 -20.99 6.86 15.72
C PRO A 250 -21.16 5.39 15.32
N ARG A 251 -21.10 5.12 14.01
CA ARG A 251 -21.20 3.77 13.46
C ARG A 251 -19.82 3.22 13.13
N CYS A 252 -19.42 2.11 13.76
CA CYS A 252 -18.19 1.39 13.40
C CYS A 252 -18.35 0.70 12.04
N VAL A 253 -17.62 1.19 11.03
CA VAL A 253 -17.71 0.70 9.65
C VAL A 253 -16.54 -0.19 9.24
N PHE A 254 -15.43 -0.17 9.97
CA PHE A 254 -14.28 -1.05 9.70
C PHE A 254 -13.45 -1.26 10.96
N SER A 255 -12.94 -2.48 11.14
CA SER A 255 -12.00 -2.84 12.20
C SER A 255 -10.79 -3.52 11.60
N MET A 256 -9.58 -3.10 12.02
CA MET A 256 -8.32 -3.66 11.54
C MET A 256 -8.26 -5.17 11.75
N PRO A 257 -8.07 -6.02 10.72
CA PRO A 257 -8.01 -7.47 10.89
C PRO A 257 -6.70 -7.92 11.57
N ILE A 258 -6.71 -9.12 12.15
CA ILE A 258 -5.48 -9.83 12.53
C ILE A 258 -5.15 -10.77 11.38
N ASP A 259 -3.95 -10.68 10.83
CA ASP A 259 -3.46 -11.63 9.84
C ASP A 259 -2.86 -12.85 10.55
N THR A 260 -3.73 -13.73 11.05
CA THR A 260 -3.32 -14.97 11.71
C THR A 260 -2.64 -15.92 10.75
N ALA A 261 -2.99 -15.87 9.46
CA ALA A 261 -2.38 -16.70 8.41
C ALA A 261 -0.90 -16.37 8.19
N ALA A 262 -0.53 -15.09 8.29
CA ALA A 262 0.87 -14.64 8.29
C ALA A 262 1.55 -14.74 9.67
N GLY A 263 0.94 -15.42 10.64
CA GLY A 263 1.47 -15.59 11.99
C GLY A 263 1.49 -14.31 12.83
N GLN A 264 0.72 -13.27 12.45
CA GLN A 264 0.64 -12.05 13.24
C GLN A 264 -0.27 -12.23 14.45
N THR A 265 0.20 -11.75 15.60
CA THR A 265 -0.52 -11.78 16.88
C THR A 265 -1.06 -10.41 17.29
N VAL A 266 -0.71 -9.36 16.55
CA VAL A 266 -1.06 -7.96 16.87
C VAL A 266 -1.65 -7.33 15.62
N ARG A 267 -2.70 -6.50 15.80
CA ARG A 267 -3.35 -5.78 14.70
C ARG A 267 -2.50 -4.58 14.26
N PRO A 268 -2.52 -4.21 12.97
CA PRO A 268 -2.09 -2.88 12.56
C PRO A 268 -2.89 -1.79 13.27
N THR A 269 -2.28 -0.62 13.46
CA THR A 269 -2.94 0.52 14.11
C THR A 269 -3.18 1.65 13.13
N PHE A 270 -4.40 2.16 13.05
CA PHE A 270 -4.69 3.38 12.28
C PHE A 270 -3.86 4.55 12.80
N ARG A 271 -3.47 5.44 11.90
CA ARG A 271 -2.69 6.65 12.21
C ARG A 271 -3.30 7.91 11.65
N CYS A 272 -3.81 7.85 10.42
CA CYS A 272 -4.44 8.99 9.75
C CYS A 272 -5.61 8.56 8.88
N VAL A 273 -6.58 9.46 8.65
CA VAL A 273 -7.72 9.25 7.75
C VAL A 273 -8.10 10.55 7.03
N ARG A 274 -8.35 10.50 5.72
CA ARG A 274 -8.83 11.65 4.92
C ARG A 274 -9.92 11.23 3.96
N PHE A 275 -10.92 12.08 3.76
CA PHE A 275 -11.89 11.92 2.69
C PHE A 275 -11.22 12.13 1.32
N LEU A 276 -11.59 11.28 0.36
CA LEU A 276 -11.40 11.53 -1.07
C LEU A 276 -12.69 12.07 -1.66
N THR A 277 -13.80 11.40 -1.36
CA THR A 277 -15.16 11.75 -1.78
C THR A 277 -16.16 11.32 -0.69
N GLU A 278 -17.45 11.57 -0.88
CA GLU A 278 -18.51 11.14 0.05
C GLU A 278 -18.59 9.60 0.23
N THR A 279 -18.01 8.85 -0.71
CA THR A 279 -18.01 7.38 -0.75
C THR A 279 -16.63 6.76 -0.56
N PHE A 280 -15.56 7.55 -0.49
CA PHE A 280 -14.21 7.03 -0.34
C PHE A 280 -13.39 7.80 0.69
N VAL A 281 -12.71 7.05 1.56
CA VAL A 281 -11.68 7.57 2.46
C VAL A 281 -10.37 6.87 2.21
N LEU A 282 -9.28 7.57 2.51
CA LEU A 282 -7.93 7.05 2.51
C LEU A 282 -7.42 7.05 3.95
N ALA A 283 -6.85 5.95 4.40
CA ALA A 283 -6.26 5.85 5.73
C ALA A 283 -4.86 5.27 5.66
N VAL A 284 -4.04 5.68 6.63
CA VAL A 284 -2.71 5.14 6.86
C VAL A 284 -2.74 4.34 8.15
N ALA A 285 -2.17 3.15 8.12
CA ALA A 285 -1.99 2.31 9.30
C ALA A 285 -0.55 1.81 9.43
N ASN A 286 -0.09 1.69 10.67
CA ASN A 286 1.23 1.19 11.02
C ASN A 286 1.15 -0.29 11.36
N LEU A 287 2.03 -1.09 10.77
CA LEU A 287 2.14 -2.52 11.07
C LEU A 287 2.78 -2.71 12.44
N PRO A 288 2.45 -3.80 13.15
CA PRO A 288 3.03 -4.10 14.46
C PRO A 288 4.56 -4.16 14.43
N ARG A 289 5.18 -3.89 15.58
CA ARG A 289 6.62 -4.04 15.80
C ARG A 289 7.50 -3.28 14.78
N GLY A 290 6.99 -2.19 14.21
CA GLY A 290 7.72 -1.41 13.20
C GLY A 290 7.87 -2.13 11.85
N GLY A 291 6.99 -3.07 11.52
CA GLY A 291 7.02 -3.85 10.28
C GLY A 291 6.73 -3.07 8.98
N GLY A 292 6.57 -1.74 9.09
CA GLY A 292 6.26 -0.82 8.01
C GLY A 292 4.91 -0.14 8.17
N ALA A 293 4.51 0.64 7.17
CA ALA A 293 3.20 1.28 7.10
C ALA A 293 2.45 0.87 5.82
N ILE A 294 1.13 0.96 5.85
CA ILE A 294 0.24 0.68 4.72
C ILE A 294 -0.68 1.87 4.48
N LEU A 295 -0.88 2.20 3.21
CA LEU A 295 -1.85 3.17 2.72
C LEU A 295 -3.04 2.41 2.12
N GLN A 296 -4.25 2.67 2.61
CA GLN A 296 -5.46 1.92 2.26
C GLN A 296 -6.59 2.86 1.90
N GLY A 297 -7.25 2.62 0.76
CA GLY A 297 -8.49 3.28 0.38
C GLY A 297 -9.69 2.41 0.67
N PHE A 298 -10.71 2.97 1.30
CA PHE A 298 -11.93 2.27 1.70
C PHE A 298 -13.13 2.90 0.99
N ARG A 299 -13.97 2.04 0.40
CA ARG A 299 -15.32 2.43 -0.04
C ARG A 299 -16.24 2.43 1.17
N LEU A 300 -16.82 3.58 1.46
CA LEU A 300 -17.77 3.77 2.54
C LEU A 300 -19.17 3.26 2.16
N PRO A 301 -19.96 2.81 3.15
CA PRO A 301 -21.36 2.50 2.95
C PRO A 301 -22.18 3.75 2.58
N THR A 302 -23.13 3.60 1.65
CA THR A 302 -23.95 4.70 1.11
C THR A 302 -25.12 5.06 2.03
N ASN A 303 -25.68 4.08 2.74
CA ASN A 303 -26.96 4.21 3.47
C ASN A 303 -26.79 4.74 4.92
N LEU A 304 -25.80 5.59 5.20
CA LEU A 304 -25.82 6.35 6.46
C LEU A 304 -26.79 7.53 6.28
N SER A 305 -28.06 7.30 6.59
CA SER A 305 -28.98 8.39 6.88
C SER A 305 -29.00 8.62 8.40
N ALA A 306 -29.11 9.89 8.80
CA ALA A 306 -29.26 10.27 10.20
C ALA A 306 -30.58 9.72 10.82
N ALA A 307 -31.53 9.31 9.98
CA ALA A 307 -32.83 8.76 10.37
C ALA A 307 -32.87 7.22 10.43
N ALA A 308 -31.81 6.53 10.02
CA ALA A 308 -31.77 5.07 10.04
C ALA A 308 -31.59 4.59 11.49
N GLY A 309 -32.64 4.01 12.07
CA GLY A 309 -32.57 3.36 13.37
C GLY A 309 -31.58 2.20 13.41
N GLU A 310 -31.29 1.71 14.61
CA GLU A 310 -30.26 0.70 14.93
C GLU A 310 -30.39 -0.66 14.19
N ASN A 311 -31.46 -0.86 13.41
CA ASN A 311 -31.85 -2.14 12.80
C ASN A 311 -31.48 -2.32 11.31
N GLU A 312 -30.86 -1.34 10.64
CA GLU A 312 -30.33 -1.56 9.30
C GLU A 312 -28.95 -2.24 9.36
N GLY A 313 -28.88 -3.49 8.90
CA GLY A 313 -27.70 -4.37 8.96
C GLY A 313 -26.37 -3.66 8.74
N GLU A 314 -25.35 -4.06 9.52
CA GLU A 314 -24.03 -3.43 9.59
C GLU A 314 -23.35 -3.28 8.22
N ALA A 315 -23.66 -2.22 7.49
CA ALA A 315 -23.01 -1.85 6.26
C ALA A 315 -21.57 -1.46 6.59
N LYS A 316 -20.63 -2.38 6.38
CA LYS A 316 -19.20 -2.18 6.60
C LYS A 316 -18.56 -1.50 5.38
N ALA A 317 -17.51 -0.72 5.63
CA ALA A 317 -16.64 -0.21 4.58
C ALA A 317 -15.84 -1.36 3.97
N ARG A 318 -15.54 -1.24 2.67
CA ARG A 318 -14.81 -2.27 1.91
C ARG A 318 -13.45 -1.74 1.47
N LEU A 319 -12.40 -2.54 1.63
CA LEU A 319 -11.08 -2.19 1.10
C LEU A 319 -11.14 -2.12 -0.42
N ALA A 320 -10.85 -0.96 -0.99
CA ALA A 320 -10.89 -0.70 -2.43
C ALA A 320 -9.51 -0.71 -3.06
N ILE A 321 -8.50 -0.21 -2.35
CA ILE A 321 -7.11 -0.19 -2.82
C ILE A 321 -6.15 -0.23 -1.63
N SER A 322 -4.97 -0.81 -1.81
CA SER A 322 -3.92 -0.82 -0.78
C SER A 322 -2.53 -0.76 -1.40
N ALA A 323 -1.63 -0.04 -0.76
CA ALA A 323 -0.21 -0.02 -1.07
C ALA A 323 0.62 -0.04 0.20
N LYS A 324 1.61 -0.94 0.27
CA LYS A 324 2.62 -0.92 1.34
C LYS A 324 3.62 0.22 1.08
N LEU A 325 3.95 0.99 2.11
CA LEU A 325 4.99 2.01 2.02
C LEU A 325 6.38 1.36 1.85
N PRO A 326 7.35 2.08 1.24
CA PRO A 326 8.71 1.57 1.11
C PRO A 326 9.34 1.19 2.46
N LYS A 327 10.24 0.20 2.42
CA LYS A 327 10.77 -0.48 3.63
C LYS A 327 11.45 0.43 4.66
N HIS A 328 11.98 1.59 4.25
CA HIS A 328 12.62 2.52 5.17
C HIS A 328 11.60 3.22 6.08
N VAL A 329 10.34 3.31 5.67
CA VAL A 329 9.26 3.87 6.48
C VAL A 329 8.72 2.79 7.41
N ALA A 330 9.37 2.62 8.56
CA ALA A 330 8.95 1.70 9.61
C ALA A 330 7.58 2.09 10.20
N ARG A 331 7.31 3.39 10.31
CA ARG A 331 6.03 3.98 10.76
C ARG A 331 5.76 5.27 10.00
N ALA A 332 4.51 5.46 9.59
CA ALA A 332 4.02 6.72 9.06
C ALA A 332 3.49 7.61 10.19
N THR A 333 3.56 8.93 9.99
CA THR A 333 3.19 9.93 11.01
C THR A 333 2.07 10.87 10.56
N ASN A 334 2.00 11.31 9.30
CA ASN A 334 0.96 12.21 8.81
C ASN A 334 0.45 11.80 7.42
N LEU A 335 -0.74 12.30 7.08
CA LEU A 335 -1.40 12.13 5.78
C LEU A 335 -2.04 13.45 5.35
N ALA A 336 -1.77 13.86 4.12
CA ALA A 336 -2.43 14.95 3.44
C ALA A 336 -2.96 14.48 2.07
N VAL A 337 -4.11 14.98 1.66
CA VAL A 337 -4.78 14.61 0.41
C VAL A 337 -5.35 15.86 -0.25
N ARG A 338 -5.22 15.96 -1.57
CA ARG A 338 -5.84 17.03 -2.36
C ARG A 338 -6.35 16.52 -3.70
N GLY A 339 -7.61 16.82 -4.02
CA GLY A 339 -8.16 16.63 -5.36
C GLY A 339 -7.68 17.71 -6.32
N LEU A 340 -7.30 17.33 -7.54
CA LEU A 340 -6.77 18.25 -8.55
C LEU A 340 -7.84 18.88 -9.46
N THR A 341 -9.10 18.45 -9.32
CA THR A 341 -10.22 19.01 -10.08
C THR A 341 -10.99 19.99 -9.19
N PRO A 342 -11.03 21.30 -9.53
CA PRO A 342 -11.88 22.25 -8.83
C PRO A 342 -13.36 21.88 -9.07
N SER A 343 -14.05 21.36 -8.06
CA SER A 343 -15.48 21.04 -8.15
C SER A 343 -16.25 21.77 -7.06
N LYS A 344 -17.40 22.35 -7.42
CA LYS A 344 -18.39 22.91 -6.49
C LYS A 344 -19.48 21.90 -6.08
N GLY A 345 -19.36 20.64 -6.51
CA GLY A 345 -20.36 19.60 -6.25
C GLY A 345 -19.74 18.21 -6.26
N LYS A 346 -20.54 17.18 -6.57
CA LYS A 346 -20.08 15.78 -6.60
C LYS A 346 -18.82 15.63 -7.43
N VAL A 347 -17.84 14.92 -6.88
CA VAL A 347 -16.55 14.67 -7.53
C VAL A 347 -16.78 13.66 -8.65
N GLY A 348 -16.58 14.11 -9.90
CA GLY A 348 -16.54 13.24 -11.07
C GLY A 348 -15.16 12.60 -11.24
N ASP A 349 -14.72 12.44 -12.50
CA ASP A 349 -13.36 11.97 -12.76
C ASP A 349 -12.32 12.98 -12.26
N ALA A 350 -11.43 12.53 -11.39
CA ALA A 350 -10.44 13.38 -10.75
C ALA A 350 -9.18 12.60 -10.41
N GLN A 351 -8.03 13.28 -10.45
CA GLN A 351 -6.81 12.75 -9.84
C GLN A 351 -6.66 13.38 -8.45
N PHE A 352 -6.32 12.56 -7.46
CA PHE A 352 -5.93 12.98 -6.14
C PHE A 352 -4.42 12.85 -5.98
N VAL A 353 -3.82 13.80 -5.28
CA VAL A 353 -2.44 13.72 -4.80
C VAL A 353 -2.48 13.46 -3.31
N VAL A 354 -1.69 12.49 -2.88
CA VAL A 354 -1.62 12.00 -1.51
C VAL A 354 -0.18 12.15 -1.05
N ALA A 355 0.05 12.75 0.12
CA ALA A 355 1.35 12.80 0.75
C ALA A 355 1.30 12.08 2.10
N VAL A 356 2.32 11.24 2.35
CA VAL A 356 2.49 10.50 3.60
C VAL A 356 3.89 10.77 4.14
N SER A 357 3.99 11.15 5.40
CA SER A 357 5.29 11.30 6.07
C SER A 357 5.66 10.07 6.89
N GLY A 358 6.96 9.76 6.92
CA GLY A 358 7.55 8.73 7.75
C GLY A 358 8.16 9.27 9.04
N GLN A 359 8.30 8.40 10.04
CA GLN A 359 9.02 8.69 11.28
C GLN A 359 10.50 9.01 11.03
N ASP A 360 11.05 8.53 9.92
CA ASP A 360 12.41 8.79 9.41
C ASP A 360 12.55 10.13 8.67
N SER A 361 11.60 11.04 8.87
CA SER A 361 11.58 12.36 8.22
C SER A 361 11.49 12.31 6.69
N SER A 362 10.97 11.21 6.14
CA SER A 362 10.67 11.10 4.71
C SER A 362 9.27 11.65 4.37
N VAL A 363 9.10 12.15 3.16
CA VAL A 363 7.82 12.55 2.57
C VAL A 363 7.64 11.80 1.25
N LEU A 364 6.63 10.95 1.20
CA LEU A 364 6.25 10.16 0.04
C LEU A 364 5.02 10.80 -0.61
N VAL A 365 5.05 10.98 -1.93
CA VAL A 365 3.90 11.48 -2.69
C VAL A 365 3.39 10.40 -3.61
N TYR A 366 2.08 10.23 -3.64
CA TYR A 366 1.34 9.30 -4.49
C TYR A 366 0.28 10.04 -5.30
N THR A 367 -0.07 9.49 -6.45
CA THR A 367 -1.27 9.86 -7.22
C THR A 367 -2.30 8.74 -7.10
N LEU A 368 -3.58 9.10 -7.13
CA LEU A 368 -4.71 8.17 -7.13
C LEU A 368 -5.76 8.69 -8.11
N GLU A 369 -6.27 7.82 -8.99
CA GLU A 369 -7.34 8.16 -9.92
C GLU A 369 -8.70 7.79 -9.33
N HIS A 370 -9.64 8.74 -9.37
CA HIS A 370 -11.05 8.53 -9.13
C HIS A 370 -11.80 8.58 -10.47
N THR A 371 -12.60 7.55 -10.75
CA THR A 371 -13.37 7.43 -11.98
C THR A 371 -14.83 7.17 -11.66
N THR A 372 -15.73 7.90 -12.31
CA THR A 372 -17.18 7.78 -12.17
C THR A 372 -17.76 7.14 -13.42
N LEU A 373 -18.26 5.91 -13.30
CA LEU A 373 -18.96 5.21 -14.38
C LEU A 373 -20.44 5.61 -14.37
N VAL A 374 -20.77 6.66 -15.12
CA VAL A 374 -22.10 7.28 -15.15
C VAL A 374 -23.22 6.30 -15.50
N GLN A 375 -22.97 5.34 -16.40
CA GLN A 375 -23.98 4.36 -16.80
C GLN A 375 -24.39 3.39 -15.68
N ALA A 376 -23.52 3.19 -14.68
CA ALA A 376 -23.74 2.24 -13.60
C ALA A 376 -23.85 2.89 -12.21
N ASP A 377 -23.72 4.22 -12.12
CA ASP A 377 -23.58 4.97 -10.86
C ASP A 377 -22.51 4.38 -9.92
N VAL A 378 -21.41 3.88 -10.49
CA VAL A 378 -20.31 3.28 -9.75
C VAL A 378 -19.07 4.17 -9.82
N CYS A 379 -18.63 4.64 -8.66
CA CYS A 379 -17.31 5.27 -8.52
C CYS A 379 -16.22 4.24 -8.18
N LEU A 380 -15.03 4.40 -8.73
CA LEU A 380 -13.87 3.55 -8.50
C LEU A 380 -12.64 4.40 -8.16
N VAL A 381 -11.78 3.86 -7.30
CA VAL A 381 -10.43 4.40 -7.06
C VAL A 381 -9.40 3.42 -7.60
N SER A 382 -8.41 3.92 -8.34
CA SER A 382 -7.40 3.10 -9.00
C SER A 382 -6.06 3.82 -9.13
N GLN A 383 -5.05 3.11 -9.62
CA GLN A 383 -3.73 3.68 -9.93
C GLN A 383 -3.05 4.42 -8.77
N LEU A 384 -3.14 3.88 -7.54
CA LEU A 384 -2.36 4.38 -6.40
C LEU A 384 -0.86 4.17 -6.66
N ARG A 385 -0.19 5.20 -7.17
CA ARG A 385 1.19 5.13 -7.66
C ARG A 385 2.06 6.13 -6.95
N ARG A 386 3.21 5.68 -6.42
CA ARG A 386 4.21 6.58 -5.86
C ARG A 386 4.87 7.38 -6.98
N VAL A 387 4.99 8.68 -6.78
CA VAL A 387 5.61 9.62 -7.72
C VAL A 387 6.87 10.27 -7.14
N VAL A 388 6.93 10.47 -5.82
CA VAL A 388 8.08 11.10 -5.15
C VAL A 388 8.39 10.40 -3.82
N ASP A 389 9.66 10.42 -3.43
CA ASP A 389 10.22 9.88 -2.20
C ASP A 389 11.36 10.82 -1.76
N TRP A 390 11.02 11.84 -0.97
CA TRP A 390 12.01 12.73 -0.37
C TRP A 390 12.40 12.18 1.00
N ARG A 391 13.69 12.13 1.29
CA ARG A 391 14.22 11.62 2.56
C ARG A 391 14.84 12.74 3.37
N GLU A 392 14.79 12.60 4.69
CA GLU A 392 15.45 13.52 5.62
C GLU A 392 15.05 14.99 5.37
N VAL A 393 13.77 15.23 5.09
CA VAL A 393 13.24 16.57 4.75
C VAL A 393 13.41 17.54 5.93
N HIS A 394 13.41 17.02 7.15
CA HIS A 394 13.57 17.76 8.38
C HIS A 394 14.54 17.05 9.32
N GLN A 395 15.15 17.83 10.24
CA GLN A 395 15.85 17.27 11.39
C GLN A 395 14.81 16.74 12.39
N GLY A 396 14.69 15.42 12.49
CA GLY A 396 13.71 14.76 13.34
C GLY A 396 12.30 14.70 12.73
N PRO A 397 11.33 14.07 13.43
CA PRO A 397 10.04 13.71 12.85
C PRO A 397 9.24 14.90 12.33
N ILE A 398 8.50 14.67 11.24
CA ILE A 398 7.57 15.64 10.67
C ILE A 398 6.34 15.73 11.58
N SER A 399 6.03 16.93 12.06
CA SER A 399 4.89 17.18 12.95
C SER A 399 3.59 17.47 12.19
N GLY A 400 3.68 18.01 10.97
CA GLY A 400 2.52 18.34 10.15
C GLY A 400 2.81 18.32 8.65
N LEU A 401 1.75 18.07 7.87
CA LEU A 401 1.77 17.99 6.42
C LEU A 401 0.47 18.57 5.85
N ALA A 402 0.55 19.48 4.86
CA ALA A 402 -0.65 20.08 4.24
C ALA A 402 -0.42 20.39 2.76
N PHE A 403 -1.45 20.17 1.93
CA PHE A 403 -1.48 20.62 0.55
C PHE A 403 -2.21 21.95 0.42
N SER A 404 -1.72 22.81 -0.47
CA SER A 404 -2.44 24.01 -0.88
C SER A 404 -3.72 23.67 -1.62
N TYR A 405 -4.55 24.70 -1.80
CA TYR A 405 -5.81 24.62 -2.54
C TYR A 405 -5.59 24.98 -4.00
N ILE A 406 -6.46 24.49 -4.89
CA ILE A 406 -6.44 24.82 -6.31
C ILE A 406 -7.66 25.69 -6.57
N ALA A 407 -7.41 26.97 -6.89
CA ALA A 407 -8.48 27.88 -7.26
C ALA A 407 -9.14 27.44 -8.58
N PRO A 408 -10.47 27.55 -8.71
CA PRO A 408 -11.12 27.37 -9.99
C PRO A 408 -10.63 28.45 -10.97
N PRO A 409 -10.47 28.14 -12.28
CA PRO A 409 -9.98 29.09 -13.27
C PRO A 409 -10.89 30.32 -13.36
N SER A 410 -10.29 31.52 -13.37
CA SER A 410 -11.02 32.79 -13.56
C SER A 410 -11.25 33.04 -15.06
N GLU A 411 -12.39 33.63 -15.43
CA GLU A 411 -12.73 33.92 -16.84
C GLU A 411 -11.91 35.09 -17.44
N LYS A 412 -11.11 35.80 -16.63
CA LYS A 412 -10.56 37.12 -16.98
C LYS A 412 -9.03 37.22 -16.98
N GLU A 413 -8.30 36.18 -16.60
CA GLU A 413 -6.83 36.21 -16.48
C GLU A 413 -6.19 35.18 -17.43
N GLU A 414 -5.05 35.56 -18.01
CA GLU A 414 -4.26 34.71 -18.91
C GLU A 414 -3.92 33.35 -18.26
N GLU A 415 -3.91 32.30 -19.08
CA GLU A 415 -3.95 30.89 -18.71
C GLU A 415 -2.67 30.35 -18.04
N GLU A 416 -2.23 30.90 -16.91
CA GLU A 416 -1.20 30.23 -16.11
C GLU A 416 -1.76 28.93 -15.50
N THR A 417 -1.06 27.83 -15.72
CA THR A 417 -1.44 26.54 -15.14
C THR A 417 -1.19 26.59 -13.63
N PRO A 418 -2.20 26.31 -12.78
CA PRO A 418 -2.03 26.37 -11.34
C PRO A 418 -0.95 25.38 -10.87
N VAL A 419 -0.28 25.72 -9.77
CA VAL A 419 0.67 24.84 -9.10
C VAL A 419 0.06 24.30 -7.81
N LEU A 420 0.46 23.08 -7.43
CA LEU A 420 0.11 22.51 -6.13
C LEU A 420 1.31 22.66 -5.20
N ARG A 421 1.13 23.18 -4.00
CA ARG A 421 2.20 23.25 -2.99
C ARG A 421 1.96 22.23 -1.89
N LEU A 422 3.01 21.55 -1.48
CA LEU A 422 3.02 20.67 -0.31
C LEU A 422 3.93 21.29 0.75
N ALA A 423 3.38 21.61 1.90
CA ALA A 423 4.14 22.10 3.04
C ALA A 423 4.30 20.99 4.08
N SER A 424 5.48 20.91 4.67
CA SER A 424 5.78 20.08 5.84
C SER A 424 6.49 20.91 6.91
N ILE A 425 6.27 20.55 8.18
CA ILE A 425 6.89 21.20 9.32
C ILE A 425 7.63 20.19 10.19
N GLY A 426 8.79 20.61 10.70
CA GLY A 426 9.62 19.84 11.62
C GLY A 426 9.76 20.57 12.95
N SER A 427 9.22 19.97 14.01
CA SER A 427 9.21 20.56 15.36
C SER A 427 10.63 20.75 15.93
N MET A 428 11.49 19.74 15.82
CA MET A 428 12.86 19.78 16.39
C MET A 428 13.78 20.78 15.67
N GLY A 429 13.60 20.95 14.36
CA GLY A 429 14.39 21.89 13.55
C GLY A 429 13.82 23.31 13.49
N ASN A 430 12.58 23.52 13.96
CA ASN A 430 11.78 24.73 13.73
C ASN A 430 11.65 25.08 12.23
N THR A 431 11.62 24.08 11.37
CA THR A 431 11.72 24.26 9.91
C THR A 431 10.37 24.10 9.24
N VAL A 432 10.09 24.97 8.27
CA VAL A 432 9.02 24.84 7.27
C VAL A 432 9.68 24.56 5.93
N VAL A 433 9.23 23.51 5.24
CA VAL A 433 9.67 23.18 3.89
C VAL A 433 8.44 23.17 2.99
N VAL A 434 8.53 23.81 1.82
CA VAL A 434 7.46 23.84 0.82
C VAL A 434 7.98 23.33 -0.51
N HIS A 435 7.38 22.26 -1.02
CA HIS A 435 7.63 21.71 -2.35
C HIS A 435 6.56 22.19 -3.33
N THR A 436 6.98 22.70 -4.49
CA THR A 436 6.07 23.19 -5.55
C THR A 436 5.92 22.16 -6.66
N LEU A 437 4.78 21.48 -6.67
CA LEU A 437 4.43 20.40 -7.59
C LEU A 437 3.77 20.96 -8.87
N PRO A 438 4.34 20.70 -10.06
CA PRO A 438 3.78 21.20 -11.31
C PRO A 438 2.50 20.44 -11.64
N LEU A 439 1.46 21.14 -12.09
CA LEU A 439 0.26 20.54 -12.65
C LEU A 439 0.25 20.70 -14.18
N ARG A 440 -0.57 19.90 -14.84
CA ARG A 440 -0.87 20.03 -16.28
C ARG A 440 -2.37 19.83 -16.50
N PRO A 441 -2.98 20.54 -17.46
CA PRO A 441 -4.35 20.27 -17.85
C PRO A 441 -4.45 18.86 -18.44
N HIS A 442 -5.54 18.16 -18.15
CA HIS A 442 -5.83 16.86 -18.73
C HIS A 442 -6.27 17.04 -20.20
N PRO A 443 -5.76 16.25 -21.15
CA PRO A 443 -5.95 16.49 -22.59
C PRO A 443 -7.42 16.43 -23.06
N SER A 444 -8.28 15.66 -22.39
CA SER A 444 -9.70 15.55 -22.73
C SER A 444 -10.60 16.56 -22.01
N SER A 445 -10.00 17.53 -21.31
CA SER A 445 -10.74 18.48 -20.48
C SER A 445 -11.48 19.51 -21.32
N LYS A 446 -12.78 19.69 -21.06
CA LYS A 446 -13.57 20.78 -21.68
C LYS A 446 -13.15 22.14 -21.12
N PRO A 447 -13.27 23.26 -21.88
CA PRO A 447 -12.83 24.59 -21.45
C PRO A 447 -13.46 25.08 -20.14
N LYS A 448 -14.73 24.73 -19.90
CA LYS A 448 -15.50 25.14 -18.71
C LYS A 448 -15.28 24.26 -17.47
N GLN A 449 -14.58 23.13 -17.62
CA GLN A 449 -14.30 22.18 -16.54
C GLN A 449 -12.86 21.68 -16.67
N LYS A 450 -11.89 22.57 -16.41
CA LYS A 450 -10.45 22.24 -16.46
C LYS A 450 -10.11 21.22 -15.37
N ARG A 451 -9.84 19.97 -15.76
CA ARG A 451 -9.27 18.92 -14.91
C ARG A 451 -7.74 19.02 -14.97
N TYR A 452 -7.10 19.03 -13.81
CA TYR A 452 -5.64 19.00 -13.72
C TYR A 452 -5.14 17.63 -13.28
N ILE A 453 -3.92 17.30 -13.72
CA ILE A 453 -3.15 16.12 -13.30
C ILE A 453 -1.76 16.56 -12.89
N LEU A 454 -1.11 15.78 -12.04
CA LEU A 454 0.25 16.01 -11.60
C LEU A 454 1.22 15.87 -12.78
N GLY A 455 2.06 16.87 -13.00
CA GLY A 455 3.05 16.92 -14.07
C GLY A 455 4.28 16.05 -13.84
N LEU A 456 4.37 15.37 -12.70
CA LEU A 456 5.46 14.45 -12.37
C LEU A 456 5.16 13.05 -12.94
N ARG A 457 6.17 12.42 -13.54
CA ARG A 457 6.04 11.03 -14.00
C ARG A 457 6.20 10.10 -12.79
N SER A 458 5.28 9.15 -12.61
CA SER A 458 5.47 8.05 -11.64
C SER A 458 6.71 7.25 -12.02
N SER A 459 7.52 6.83 -11.04
CA SER A 459 8.58 5.86 -11.30
C SER A 459 7.98 4.65 -12.00
N PRO A 460 8.59 4.12 -13.07
CA PRO A 460 8.12 2.89 -13.68
C PRO A 460 8.22 1.80 -12.61
N VAL A 461 7.06 1.31 -12.15
CA VAL A 461 7.01 0.04 -11.44
C VAL A 461 7.35 -0.97 -12.52
N ILE A 462 8.56 -1.54 -12.49
CA ILE A 462 8.89 -2.68 -13.34
C ILE A 462 7.86 -3.75 -12.97
N ALA A 463 6.93 -4.02 -13.89
CA ALA A 463 5.86 -4.94 -13.60
C ALA A 463 6.48 -6.29 -13.20
N PRO A 464 5.93 -7.02 -12.21
CA PRO A 464 6.42 -8.36 -11.87
C PRO A 464 6.55 -9.25 -13.11
N THR A 465 5.63 -9.09 -14.07
CA THR A 465 5.66 -9.75 -15.39
C THR A 465 6.88 -9.40 -16.22
N GLN A 466 7.35 -8.14 -16.23
CA GLN A 466 8.57 -7.76 -16.93
C GLN A 466 9.81 -8.35 -16.25
N MET A 467 9.85 -8.41 -14.92
CA MET A 467 10.93 -9.10 -14.20
C MET A 467 10.92 -10.60 -14.51
N ILE A 468 9.75 -11.25 -14.55
CA ILE A 468 9.61 -12.66 -14.90
C ILE A 468 10.09 -12.90 -16.34
N VAL A 469 9.70 -12.07 -17.31
CA VAL A 469 10.13 -12.20 -18.71
C VAL A 469 11.64 -12.03 -18.83
N VAL A 470 12.24 -11.00 -18.22
CA VAL A 470 13.70 -10.81 -18.23
C VAL A 470 14.40 -12.00 -17.58
N THR A 471 13.90 -12.48 -16.44
CA THR A 471 14.45 -13.64 -15.74
C THR A 471 14.35 -14.90 -16.60
N ALA A 472 13.22 -15.14 -17.25
CA ALA A 472 13.01 -16.27 -18.15
C ALA A 472 13.96 -16.22 -19.36
N ILE A 473 14.18 -15.04 -19.95
CA ILE A 473 15.16 -14.85 -21.03
C ILE A 473 16.57 -15.17 -20.53
N VAL A 474 16.96 -14.70 -19.34
CA VAL A 474 18.28 -15.00 -18.75
C VAL A 474 18.45 -16.51 -18.54
N PHE A 475 17.44 -17.20 -17.98
CA PHE A 475 17.49 -18.65 -17.80
C PHE A 475 17.53 -19.41 -19.12
N ALA A 476 16.78 -18.98 -20.14
CA ALA A 476 16.83 -19.57 -21.47
C ALA A 476 18.23 -19.42 -22.10
N LEU A 477 18.84 -18.23 -21.99
CA LEU A 477 20.21 -18.00 -22.47
C LEU A 477 21.22 -18.87 -21.72
N LEU A 478 21.14 -18.96 -20.39
CA LEU A 478 21.99 -19.85 -19.59
C LEU A 478 21.84 -21.32 -19.99
N ALA A 479 20.62 -21.77 -20.26
CA ALA A 479 20.35 -23.13 -20.73
C ALA A 479 20.97 -23.38 -22.12
N LEU A 480 20.89 -22.42 -23.04
CA LEU A 480 21.54 -22.49 -24.35
C LEU A 480 23.08 -22.54 -24.22
N PHE A 481 23.67 -21.72 -23.35
CA PHE A 481 25.11 -21.77 -23.08
C PHE A 481 25.53 -23.12 -22.49
N LEU A 482 24.78 -23.63 -21.50
CA LEU A 482 25.07 -24.92 -20.89
C LEU A 482 24.92 -26.06 -21.89
N GLN A 483 23.86 -26.04 -22.71
CA GLN A 483 23.65 -27.01 -23.79
C GLN A 483 24.81 -26.96 -24.80
N GLY A 484 25.24 -25.78 -25.23
CA GLY A 484 26.40 -25.62 -26.11
C GLY A 484 27.70 -26.13 -25.48
N ALA A 485 27.94 -25.87 -24.20
CA ALA A 485 29.13 -26.37 -23.50
C ALA A 485 29.11 -27.91 -23.33
N MET A 486 27.95 -28.49 -23.02
CA MET A 486 27.76 -29.94 -22.96
C MET A 486 27.94 -30.60 -24.33
N GLU A 487 27.46 -29.95 -25.39
CA GLU A 487 27.71 -30.38 -26.77
C GLU A 487 29.19 -30.35 -27.10
N VAL A 488 29.92 -29.26 -26.82
CA VAL A 488 31.38 -29.18 -27.03
C VAL A 488 32.15 -30.24 -26.24
N LYS A 489 31.68 -30.59 -25.03
CA LYS A 489 32.27 -31.68 -24.22
C LYS A 489 31.83 -33.09 -24.63
N GLY A 490 30.83 -33.23 -25.51
CA GLY A 490 30.38 -34.52 -26.02
C GLY A 490 29.48 -35.29 -25.05
N LEU A 491 28.87 -34.59 -24.09
CA LEU A 491 27.96 -35.17 -23.08
C LEU A 491 26.52 -35.27 -23.59
N THR A 492 26.12 -34.40 -24.52
CA THR A 492 24.76 -34.34 -25.08
C THR A 492 24.80 -34.39 -26.61
N ARG A 493 23.67 -34.79 -27.21
CA ARG A 493 23.48 -34.75 -28.67
C ARG A 493 23.64 -33.31 -29.19
N PRO A 494 24.22 -33.11 -30.38
CA PRO A 494 24.34 -31.79 -30.99
C PRO A 494 22.96 -31.27 -31.42
N VAL A 495 22.40 -30.36 -30.62
CA VAL A 495 21.13 -29.66 -30.88
C VAL A 495 21.42 -28.25 -31.42
N LEU A 496 22.42 -27.57 -30.87
CA LEU A 496 22.84 -26.21 -31.27
C LEU A 496 23.95 -26.22 -32.32
N GLY A 497 24.61 -27.37 -32.53
CA GLY A 497 25.70 -27.51 -33.49
C GLY A 497 27.00 -26.86 -33.04
N ALA A 498 27.14 -26.58 -31.73
CA ALA A 498 28.27 -25.83 -31.18
C ALA A 498 29.64 -26.51 -31.45
N ARG A 499 29.66 -27.83 -31.60
CA ARG A 499 30.87 -28.61 -31.95
C ARG A 499 31.46 -28.26 -33.33
N GLN A 500 30.67 -27.73 -34.27
CA GLN A 500 31.10 -27.46 -35.64
C GLN A 500 31.87 -26.13 -35.79
N VAL A 501 31.75 -25.25 -34.80
CA VAL A 501 32.27 -23.87 -34.86
C VAL A 501 33.40 -23.60 -33.89
N VAL A 502 33.74 -24.57 -33.02
CA VAL A 502 34.82 -24.44 -32.03
C VAL A 502 36.10 -25.16 -32.49
N PRO A 503 37.29 -24.71 -32.04
CA PRO A 503 38.54 -25.38 -32.37
C PRO A 503 38.58 -26.83 -31.88
N GLU A 504 39.26 -27.71 -32.63
CA GLU A 504 39.35 -29.14 -32.30
C GLU A 504 39.90 -29.40 -30.88
N SER A 505 40.80 -28.54 -30.41
CA SER A 505 41.38 -28.61 -29.06
C SER A 505 40.35 -28.54 -27.92
N TRP A 506 39.13 -28.04 -28.16
CA TRP A 506 38.08 -27.90 -27.15
C TRP A 506 37.10 -29.08 -27.14
N LEU A 507 37.17 -29.96 -28.15
CA LEU A 507 36.21 -31.04 -28.32
C LEU A 507 36.49 -32.20 -27.36
N GLY A 508 35.51 -32.49 -26.49
CA GLY A 508 35.52 -33.69 -25.64
C GLY A 508 35.07 -34.95 -26.39
N ARG A 509 35.34 -36.13 -25.81
CA ARG A 509 34.90 -37.44 -26.33
C ARG A 509 33.38 -37.53 -26.41
N GLU A 510 32.82 -38.13 -27.45
CA GLU A 510 31.37 -38.22 -27.69
C GLU A 510 30.69 -39.33 -26.88
N VAL A 511 30.60 -39.13 -25.56
CA VAL A 511 30.02 -40.08 -24.60
C VAL A 511 28.55 -40.41 -24.91
N TRP A 512 27.77 -39.43 -25.38
CA TRP A 512 26.35 -39.67 -25.70
C TRP A 512 26.13 -40.74 -26.79
N ARG A 513 27.07 -40.85 -27.75
CA ARG A 513 26.95 -41.79 -28.88
C ARG A 513 27.21 -43.22 -28.43
N GLU A 514 28.10 -43.41 -27.44
CA GLU A 514 28.37 -44.71 -26.82
C GLU A 514 27.17 -45.21 -25.99
N ILE A 515 26.53 -44.31 -25.24
CA ILE A 515 25.30 -44.60 -24.48
C ILE A 515 24.17 -44.99 -25.44
N GLU A 516 23.99 -44.27 -26.54
CA GLU A 516 22.94 -44.55 -27.52
C GLU A 516 23.16 -45.88 -28.26
N GLN A 517 24.41 -46.24 -28.58
CA GLN A 517 24.75 -47.54 -29.13
C GLN A 517 24.51 -48.68 -28.13
N HIS A 518 24.82 -48.47 -26.85
CA HIS A 518 24.47 -49.42 -25.79
C HIS A 518 22.97 -49.61 -25.61
N GLN A 519 22.15 -48.57 -25.81
CA GLN A 519 20.70 -48.68 -25.70
C GLN A 519 20.01 -49.31 -26.94
N LYS A 520 20.55 -49.14 -28.15
CA LYS A 520 19.97 -49.73 -29.37
C LYS A 520 19.97 -51.27 -29.38
N GLY A 521 20.80 -51.91 -28.55
CA GLY A 521 20.83 -53.37 -28.38
C GLY A 521 19.83 -53.94 -27.35
N LYS A 522 19.11 -53.10 -26.58
CA LYS A 522 18.15 -53.54 -25.56
C LYS A 522 16.77 -52.93 -25.78
N ARG A 523 15.82 -53.69 -26.32
CA ARG A 523 14.40 -53.29 -26.34
C ARG A 523 13.74 -53.64 -25.00
N TYR A 524 13.76 -52.70 -24.05
CA TYR A 524 12.92 -52.79 -22.86
C TYR A 524 11.47 -52.48 -23.23
N TYR A 525 10.57 -53.45 -23.09
CA TYR A 525 9.13 -53.20 -23.17
C TYR A 525 8.67 -52.59 -21.85
N LYS A 526 8.20 -51.34 -21.90
CA LYS A 526 7.77 -50.57 -20.74
C LYS A 526 6.31 -50.92 -20.39
N GLY A 527 6.12 -52.03 -19.71
CA GLY A 527 4.91 -52.34 -18.93
C GLY A 527 5.28 -52.51 -17.46
N ASP A 528 4.47 -51.99 -16.53
CA ASP A 528 4.78 -52.02 -15.10
C ASP A 528 4.48 -53.39 -14.46
N SER A 529 3.69 -54.26 -15.13
CA SER A 529 3.42 -55.64 -14.72
C SER A 529 3.84 -56.69 -15.77
N LEU A 530 4.16 -57.90 -15.31
CA LEU A 530 4.49 -59.07 -16.13
C LEU A 530 3.32 -59.49 -17.01
N TRP A 531 2.09 -59.23 -16.57
CA TRP A 531 0.90 -59.51 -17.34
C TRP A 531 0.75 -58.58 -18.54
N ASP A 532 1.05 -57.28 -18.39
CA ASP A 532 1.04 -56.34 -19.53
C ASP A 532 2.09 -56.74 -20.57
N ARG A 533 3.25 -57.20 -20.11
CA ARG A 533 4.34 -57.66 -20.98
C ARG A 533 4.01 -58.99 -21.66
N TYR A 534 3.33 -59.90 -20.96
CA TYR A 534 2.84 -61.16 -21.52
C TYR A 534 1.73 -60.91 -22.54
N GLN A 535 0.72 -60.09 -22.23
CA GLN A 535 -0.36 -59.76 -23.16
C GLN A 535 0.18 -59.09 -24.43
N ALA A 536 1.11 -58.13 -24.30
CA ALA A 536 1.75 -57.50 -25.45
C ALA A 536 2.53 -58.51 -26.30
N ALA A 537 3.20 -59.49 -25.68
CA ALA A 537 3.89 -60.54 -26.41
C ALA A 537 2.93 -61.54 -27.08
N VAL A 538 1.80 -61.86 -26.44
CA VAL A 538 0.74 -62.73 -26.99
C VAL A 538 0.02 -62.06 -28.16
N GLU A 539 -0.30 -60.76 -28.07
CA GLU A 539 -0.85 -59.98 -29.19
C GLU A 539 0.14 -59.93 -30.35
N TYR A 540 1.43 -59.73 -30.07
CA TYR A 540 2.45 -59.73 -31.12
C TYR A 540 2.63 -61.10 -31.78
N GLN A 541 2.57 -62.20 -31.01
CA GLN A 541 2.64 -63.58 -31.51
C GLN A 541 1.43 -63.92 -32.39
N ARG A 542 0.26 -63.37 -32.08
CA ARG A 542 -0.95 -63.47 -32.92
C ARG A 542 -0.77 -62.80 -34.28
N ASP A 543 -0.07 -61.67 -34.31
CA ASP A 543 0.13 -60.89 -35.54
C ASP A 543 1.31 -61.38 -36.40
N HIS A 544 2.36 -61.95 -35.79
CA HIS A 544 3.63 -62.21 -36.50
C HIS A 544 4.06 -63.69 -36.56
N GLY A 545 3.40 -64.59 -35.82
CA GLY A 545 3.74 -66.01 -35.81
C GLY A 545 5.07 -66.33 -35.09
N GLN A 546 5.03 -67.41 -34.28
CA GLN A 546 6.14 -68.06 -33.56
C GLN A 546 7.25 -67.13 -33.00
N ASN A 547 6.95 -66.46 -31.89
CA ASN A 547 7.96 -65.94 -30.96
C ASN A 547 7.65 -66.46 -29.56
N ALA A 548 8.68 -66.77 -28.76
CA ALA A 548 8.51 -67.27 -27.39
C ALA A 548 9.05 -66.26 -26.37
N VAL A 549 8.28 -66.00 -25.31
CA VAL A 549 8.74 -65.21 -24.17
C VAL A 549 9.53 -66.12 -23.25
N VAL A 550 10.80 -65.77 -22.98
CA VAL A 550 11.68 -66.54 -22.10
C VAL A 550 12.00 -65.70 -20.85
N LEU A 551 11.55 -66.16 -19.69
CA LEU A 551 11.93 -65.59 -18.40
C LEU A 551 13.29 -66.16 -17.98
N LYS A 552 14.28 -65.28 -17.79
CA LYS A 552 15.60 -65.67 -17.29
C LYS A 552 15.80 -65.13 -15.88
N ALA A 553 16.41 -65.95 -15.03
CA ALA A 553 16.90 -65.46 -13.75
C ALA A 553 18.16 -64.62 -14.02
N GLY A 554 18.15 -63.34 -13.66
CA GLY A 554 19.33 -62.48 -13.77
C GLY A 554 20.53 -63.10 -13.04
N GLY A 555 21.59 -63.38 -13.78
CA GLY A 555 22.74 -64.18 -13.32
C GLY A 555 23.79 -63.42 -12.51
N LYS A 556 23.43 -62.44 -11.68
CA LYS A 556 24.38 -61.77 -10.78
C LYS A 556 23.84 -61.72 -9.36
N GLU A 557 24.60 -62.29 -8.41
CA GLU A 557 24.45 -62.13 -6.96
C GLU A 557 24.79 -60.69 -6.52
N SER A 558 24.12 -59.71 -7.10
CA SER A 558 24.07 -58.34 -6.62
C SER A 558 22.61 -58.01 -6.42
N ASP A 559 22.27 -57.44 -5.26
CA ASP A 559 20.94 -57.19 -4.67
C ASP A 559 19.96 -56.32 -5.50
N GLU A 560 19.91 -56.49 -6.83
CA GLU A 560 18.88 -55.92 -7.70
C GLU A 560 17.81 -56.99 -7.95
N GLU A 561 16.67 -56.82 -7.27
CA GLU A 561 15.46 -57.66 -7.30
C GLU A 561 14.71 -57.60 -8.65
N GLY A 562 15.37 -57.96 -9.74
CA GLY A 562 14.79 -57.98 -11.09
C GLY A 562 14.64 -59.40 -11.65
N VAL A 563 13.43 -59.76 -12.07
CA VAL A 563 13.24 -60.85 -13.06
C VAL A 563 13.49 -60.25 -14.43
N ASP A 564 14.54 -60.68 -15.11
CA ASP A 564 14.86 -60.21 -16.46
C ASP A 564 13.99 -60.97 -17.47
N ILE A 565 13.23 -60.23 -18.26
CA ILE A 565 12.28 -60.78 -19.23
C ILE A 565 12.89 -60.61 -20.61
N ASP A 566 13.39 -61.71 -21.19
CA ASP A 566 13.89 -61.74 -22.57
C ASP A 566 12.78 -62.21 -23.51
N VAL A 567 12.43 -61.40 -24.50
CA VAL A 567 11.59 -61.86 -25.62
C VAL A 567 12.53 -62.32 -26.73
N VAL A 568 12.57 -63.63 -26.98
CA VAL A 568 13.47 -64.24 -27.95
C VAL A 568 12.67 -64.74 -29.15
N THR A 569 12.97 -64.21 -30.34
CA THR A 569 12.47 -64.75 -31.60
C THR A 569 13.19 -66.05 -31.92
N SER A 570 12.44 -67.12 -32.23
CA SER A 570 13.02 -68.43 -32.56
C SER A 570 13.80 -68.35 -33.87
N GLY A 571 15.08 -68.03 -33.77
CA GLY A 571 15.98 -67.87 -34.91
C GLY A 571 17.35 -67.30 -34.54
N THR A 572 17.52 -66.71 -33.36
CA THR A 572 18.80 -66.14 -32.93
C THR A 572 19.05 -66.41 -31.45
N ALA A 573 19.55 -67.60 -31.14
CA ALA A 573 20.18 -67.89 -29.86
C ALA A 573 21.27 -68.95 -30.07
N GLU A 574 22.43 -68.53 -30.58
CA GLU A 574 23.66 -69.22 -30.26
C GLU A 574 23.97 -68.94 -28.78
N GLY A 575 23.89 -69.98 -27.94
CA GLY A 575 24.33 -69.93 -26.55
C GLY A 575 23.22 -70.17 -25.51
N GLU A 576 23.18 -71.40 -25.00
CA GLU A 576 22.72 -71.81 -23.65
C GLU A 576 21.47 -71.11 -23.06
N SER A 577 20.28 -71.56 -23.47
CA SER A 577 19.14 -71.92 -22.58
C SER A 577 17.85 -71.99 -23.39
N THR A 578 17.50 -73.17 -23.87
CA THR A 578 16.13 -73.46 -24.31
C THR A 578 15.24 -73.45 -23.07
N GLY A 579 14.47 -72.37 -22.86
CA GLY A 579 13.53 -72.31 -21.74
C GLY A 579 12.52 -73.46 -21.79
N LYS A 580 12.12 -73.98 -20.63
CA LYS A 580 11.14 -75.07 -20.48
C LYS A 580 9.74 -74.52 -20.23
N GLN A 581 8.70 -75.23 -20.65
CA GLN A 581 7.33 -74.84 -20.31
C GLN A 581 7.06 -75.01 -18.81
N TRP A 582 6.08 -74.28 -18.28
CA TRP A 582 5.68 -74.36 -16.86
C TRP A 582 5.47 -75.81 -16.37
N ASP A 583 4.79 -76.62 -17.17
CA ASP A 583 4.46 -78.02 -16.82
C ASP A 583 5.69 -78.96 -16.91
N GLU A 584 6.76 -78.56 -17.60
CA GLU A 584 8.02 -79.31 -17.75
C GLU A 584 9.02 -79.02 -16.62
N LEU A 585 8.75 -78.02 -15.78
CA LEU A 585 9.61 -77.68 -14.65
C LEU A 585 9.42 -78.66 -13.47
N ALA A 586 10.53 -79.02 -12.85
CA ALA A 586 10.50 -79.79 -11.60
C ALA A 586 9.70 -79.04 -10.51
N PRO A 587 8.99 -79.73 -9.60
CA PRO A 587 8.19 -79.08 -8.56
C PRO A 587 8.98 -78.05 -7.73
N ALA A 588 10.23 -78.36 -7.40
CA ALA A 588 11.12 -77.44 -6.69
C ALA A 588 11.46 -76.16 -7.49
N GLN A 589 11.54 -76.26 -8.83
CA GLN A 589 11.76 -75.10 -9.69
C GLN A 589 10.49 -74.26 -9.86
N ARG A 590 9.32 -74.89 -9.91
CA ARG A 590 8.03 -74.18 -9.94
C ARG A 590 7.81 -73.35 -8.68
N GLU A 591 8.06 -73.91 -7.50
CA GLU A 591 7.96 -73.16 -6.24
C GLU A 591 8.98 -72.02 -6.15
N ALA A 592 10.23 -72.25 -6.57
CA ALA A 592 11.25 -71.20 -6.61
C ALA A 592 10.89 -70.05 -7.59
N TRP A 593 10.25 -70.36 -8.72
CA TRP A 593 9.74 -69.35 -9.65
C TRP A 593 8.54 -68.61 -9.08
N LYS A 594 7.58 -69.29 -8.42
CA LYS A 594 6.45 -68.63 -7.75
C LYS A 594 6.92 -67.62 -6.70
N GLU A 595 7.85 -68.01 -5.83
CA GLU A 595 8.41 -67.12 -4.81
C GLU A 595 9.09 -65.91 -5.43
N ARG A 596 9.88 -66.09 -6.49
CA ARG A 596 10.57 -64.98 -7.17
C ARG A 596 9.61 -64.04 -7.87
N LEU A 597 8.60 -64.57 -8.56
CA LEU A 597 7.59 -63.76 -9.22
C LEU A 597 6.73 -62.99 -8.20
N LYS A 598 6.44 -63.61 -7.04
CA LYS A 598 5.75 -62.96 -5.91
C LYS A 598 6.60 -61.85 -5.30
N ARG A 599 7.90 -62.10 -5.07
CA ARG A 599 8.85 -61.11 -4.53
C ARG A 599 9.05 -59.93 -5.47
N ALA A 600 9.11 -60.17 -6.77
CA ALA A 600 9.23 -59.13 -7.79
C ALA A 600 7.92 -58.33 -8.02
N GLY A 601 6.84 -58.66 -7.29
CA GLY A 601 5.52 -58.03 -7.46
C GLY A 601 4.85 -58.35 -8.81
N GLN A 602 5.31 -59.39 -9.50
CA GLN A 602 4.91 -59.74 -10.86
C GLN A 602 3.84 -60.84 -10.93
N TRP A 603 3.56 -61.55 -9.83
CA TRP A 603 2.53 -62.59 -9.72
C TRP A 603 2.00 -62.70 -8.28
N SER A 604 0.73 -63.04 -8.10
CA SER A 604 0.13 -63.36 -6.79
C SER A 604 -0.67 -64.66 -6.86
N GLU A 605 -0.89 -65.32 -5.72
CA GLU A 605 -1.64 -66.58 -5.63
C GLU A 605 -3.07 -66.46 -6.17
N GLU A 606 -3.67 -65.27 -6.09
CA GLU A 606 -5.02 -64.97 -6.62
C GLU A 606 -5.10 -65.06 -8.15
N MET A 607 -3.99 -64.87 -8.87
CA MET A 607 -3.94 -64.95 -10.34
C MET A 607 -3.96 -66.39 -10.87
N GLY A 608 -3.68 -67.38 -10.00
CA GLY A 608 -3.59 -68.79 -10.36
C GLY A 608 -2.38 -69.15 -11.24
N GLU A 609 -2.10 -70.44 -11.36
CA GLU A 609 -0.98 -70.95 -12.17
C GLU A 609 -1.26 -71.00 -13.67
N ALA A 610 -2.53 -70.86 -14.08
CA ALA A 610 -2.91 -70.87 -15.49
C ALA A 610 -2.24 -69.74 -16.28
N VAL A 611 -1.97 -68.60 -15.62
CA VAL A 611 -1.26 -67.43 -16.17
C VAL A 611 0.20 -67.75 -16.54
N LEU A 612 0.79 -68.78 -15.92
CA LEU A 612 2.18 -69.18 -16.17
C LEU A 612 2.29 -70.16 -17.35
N LYS A 613 1.17 -70.71 -17.82
CA LYS A 613 1.12 -71.63 -18.97
C LYS A 613 1.18 -70.82 -20.27
N GLY A 614 2.23 -71.05 -21.07
CA GLY A 614 2.51 -70.31 -22.31
C GLY A 614 3.79 -69.47 -22.27
N VAL A 615 4.42 -69.35 -21.09
CA VAL A 615 5.73 -68.72 -20.91
C VAL A 615 6.82 -69.78 -20.80
N LEU A 616 8.00 -69.54 -21.39
CA LEU A 616 9.16 -70.39 -21.21
C LEU A 616 10.02 -69.87 -20.04
N PHE A 617 10.48 -70.79 -19.19
CA PHE A 617 11.25 -70.48 -18.00
C PHE A 617 12.67 -71.03 -18.13
N GLY A 618 13.66 -70.19 -17.84
CA GLY A 618 15.05 -70.63 -17.68
C GLY A 618 15.27 -71.44 -16.41
N GLU A 619 16.35 -72.25 -16.39
CA GLU A 619 16.73 -73.00 -15.21
C GLU A 619 17.31 -72.08 -14.12
N ILE A 620 16.87 -72.28 -12.87
CA ILE A 620 17.40 -71.54 -11.71
C ILE A 620 18.65 -72.26 -11.21
N ALA A 621 19.83 -71.66 -11.42
CA ALA A 621 21.15 -72.23 -11.11
C ALA A 621 21.32 -72.72 -9.65
N GLY A 622 20.60 -72.12 -8.68
CA GLY A 622 20.65 -72.52 -7.27
C GLY A 622 19.83 -73.77 -6.91
N VAL A 623 18.81 -74.13 -7.69
CA VAL A 623 17.92 -75.27 -7.40
C VAL A 623 18.49 -76.58 -7.95
N VAL A 624 19.23 -76.52 -9.06
CA VAL A 624 19.85 -77.70 -9.70
C VAL A 624 20.98 -78.29 -8.84
N ARG A 625 21.66 -77.46 -8.03
CA ARG A 625 22.72 -77.91 -7.10
C ARG A 625 22.21 -78.77 -5.92
N GLY A 626 20.91 -78.71 -5.60
CA GLY A 626 20.32 -79.48 -4.49
C GLY A 626 19.76 -80.85 -4.88
N LEU A 627 19.68 -81.16 -6.18
CA LEU A 627 19.10 -82.40 -6.72
C LEU A 627 20.15 -83.41 -7.21
N VAL A 628 21.44 -83.07 -7.14
CA VAL A 628 22.56 -83.98 -7.37
C VAL A 628 23.36 -84.12 -6.09
N ARG A 629 22.93 -85.06 -5.22
CA ARG A 629 23.80 -85.74 -4.27
C ARG A 629 23.27 -87.13 -3.97
#